data_AF-C7R7Q8-F1
#
_entry.id   AF-C7R7Q8-F1
#
_cell.length_a   1.000
_cell.length_b   1.000
_cell.length_c   1.000
_cell.angle_alpha   90.00
_cell.angle_beta   90.00
_cell.angle_gamma   90.00
#
_symmetry.space_group_name_H-M   'P 1'
#
loop_
_entity.id
_entity.type
_entity.pdbx_description
1 polymer ?
#
loop_
_entity_poly.entity_id
_entity_poly.type
_entity_poly.pdbx_seq_one_letter_code
_entity_poly.pdbx_strand_id
1 'polypeptide(L)'
;MKTKYLLALLLVLPFYAHATSVIYSEELQFDNCSTPKEVPIVYCKKDEDTAIIQIDERSKLIGIVLGNNTPKPFSVKPLSEDGTTNYFNVLSEKIDEDVKVPEYETPITIIKSLMEQDNSLSKNIVSAKQYQPEIVNELTALQELLVDNARKFTGEVAGPREPMYLFSKGNGYQECEELTPGTCPFMSCGDNHYLLFDRNKKLFLPISYTRNSKGEAKFTKNDPEAMKVWGLYATFIRYNEEYKHSRLTAARKVPENLQNNVTTYFTFQDPDFSEYLKDIIGQCPSSFKDDIISLGAQTNEERSAIAYVHLVEKVNGKITSQYINKAFLPAGIRLNRNSYFTHEALEDMSRFEPGSVKAISESKAKNLLKKAKAMKNMAWSQTQDGAFARAELMVDMFEKEGIIADKAWASGYLKSKINKNPWSYHVAPIVYVKGSRGNVDKMIIDPMIADHPVSIAQWLSLMGITNPDTVYSVGFPVSLDAKDVGMISFAITNRDAFHPIVVKSMSKEERIKEARRTLAKLEKG
;
A
#
# COMPACT_ATOMS: atom_id res chain seq x y z
N MET A 1 35.65 63.97 17.37
CA MET A 1 35.12 62.71 17.93
C MET A 1 34.17 62.11 16.92
N LYS A 2 34.66 61.17 16.12
CA LYS A 2 33.92 60.44 15.08
C LYS A 2 34.13 58.95 15.31
N THR A 3 33.15 58.15 14.90
CA THR A 3 33.22 56.69 14.64
C THR A 3 33.45 55.80 15.86
N LYS A 4 32.39 55.20 16.43
CA LYS A 4 32.36 53.83 17.03
C LYS A 4 30.92 53.37 17.36
N TYR A 5 30.02 53.24 16.39
CA TYR A 5 28.76 52.47 16.57
C TYR A 5 28.25 51.97 15.21
N LEU A 6 28.87 50.92 14.66
CA LEU A 6 28.29 50.17 13.53
C LEU A 6 28.85 48.74 13.44
N LEU A 7 29.01 48.04 14.57
CA LEU A 7 29.51 46.66 14.58
C LEU A 7 28.85 45.84 15.69
N ALA A 8 27.53 45.67 15.61
CA ALA A 8 26.78 44.77 16.51
C ALA A 8 25.46 44.27 15.91
N LEU A 9 25.38 44.11 14.58
CA LEU A 9 24.21 43.54 13.89
C LEU A 9 24.60 42.50 12.82
N LEU A 10 25.70 41.78 13.08
CA LEU A 10 26.13 40.57 12.36
C LEU A 10 26.30 39.40 13.35
N LEU A 11 25.46 39.35 14.38
CA LEU A 11 25.28 38.14 15.18
C LEU A 11 24.39 37.19 14.38
N VAL A 12 25.06 36.40 13.53
CA VAL A 12 24.82 34.98 13.33
C VAL A 12 23.35 34.60 13.49
N LEU A 13 22.56 34.78 12.43
CA LEU A 13 21.48 33.84 12.20
C LEU A 13 22.21 32.51 12.01
N PRO A 14 22.12 31.54 12.94
CA PRO A 14 22.52 30.21 12.61
C PRO A 14 21.53 29.82 11.52
N PHE A 15 22.01 29.76 10.29
CA PHE A 15 21.38 28.85 9.35
C PHE A 15 21.49 27.49 10.04
N TYR A 16 20.47 27.14 10.81
CA TYR A 16 20.21 25.78 11.26
C TYR A 16 19.93 24.99 9.98
N ALA A 17 20.99 24.76 9.20
CA ALA A 17 21.03 23.68 8.26
C ALA A 17 20.92 22.46 9.16
N HIS A 18 19.71 21.92 9.26
CA HIS A 18 19.47 20.65 9.92
C HIS A 18 20.49 19.69 9.34
N ALA A 19 21.42 19.22 10.19
CA ALA A 19 22.42 18.27 9.76
C ALA A 19 21.67 17.10 9.13
N THR A 20 22.06 16.77 7.92
CA THR A 20 21.53 15.63 7.20
C THR A 20 22.71 14.69 6.99
N SER A 21 22.54 13.43 7.37
CA SER A 21 23.56 12.41 7.15
C SER A 21 22.98 11.25 6.35
N VAL A 22 23.85 10.50 5.68
CA VAL A 22 23.50 9.23 5.04
C VAL A 22 24.37 8.13 5.62
N ILE A 23 23.76 7.12 6.19
CA ILE A 23 24.45 5.98 6.79
C ILE A 23 24.19 4.78 5.88
N TYR A 24 25.16 4.50 4.99
CA TYR A 24 25.06 3.39 4.04
C TYR A 24 25.43 2.06 4.70
N SER A 25 26.46 2.06 5.54
CA SER A 25 26.91 0.95 6.38
C SER A 25 27.57 1.51 7.63
N GLU A 26 27.98 0.64 8.57
CA GLU A 26 28.76 1.07 9.74
C GLU A 26 30.05 1.79 9.34
N GLU A 27 30.69 1.32 8.25
CA GLU A 27 31.96 1.84 7.73
C GLU A 27 31.80 3.05 6.80
N LEU A 28 30.66 3.18 6.12
CA LEU A 28 30.41 4.24 5.13
C LEU A 28 29.25 5.14 5.55
N GLN A 29 29.63 6.26 6.17
CA GLN A 29 28.73 7.31 6.64
C GLN A 29 29.10 8.63 6.00
N PHE A 30 28.11 9.32 5.46
CA PHE A 30 28.22 10.63 4.84
C PHE A 30 27.65 11.67 5.79
N ASP A 31 28.54 12.47 6.36
CA ASP A 31 28.17 13.61 7.19
C ASP A 31 28.07 14.86 6.31
N ASN A 32 27.15 15.77 6.62
CA ASN A 32 26.95 17.06 5.91
C ASN A 32 26.40 16.94 4.49
N CYS A 33 25.28 16.23 4.35
CA CYS A 33 24.56 16.15 3.09
C CYS A 33 23.81 17.46 2.73
N SER A 34 23.78 17.76 1.44
CA SER A 34 22.95 18.81 0.86
C SER A 34 21.53 18.28 0.59
N THR A 35 20.51 19.05 0.97
CA THR A 35 19.10 18.80 0.63
C THR A 35 18.52 20.02 -0.09
N PRO A 36 18.73 20.16 -1.40
CA PRO A 36 18.20 21.29 -2.17
C PRO A 36 16.68 21.37 -2.01
N LYS A 37 16.12 22.55 -1.76
CA LYS A 37 14.67 22.68 -1.50
C LYS A 37 13.84 22.41 -2.76
N GLU A 38 14.41 22.67 -3.92
CA GLU A 38 13.73 22.64 -5.22
C GLU A 38 13.94 21.31 -5.97
N VAL A 39 14.90 20.49 -5.54
CA VAL A 39 15.19 19.18 -6.12
C VAL A 39 15.03 18.14 -5.02
N PRO A 40 14.07 17.20 -5.12
CA PRO A 40 13.74 16.29 -4.02
C PRO A 40 14.78 15.16 -3.95
N ILE A 41 15.99 15.53 -3.55
CA ILE A 41 17.11 14.62 -3.33
C ILE A 41 17.88 14.99 -2.05
N VAL A 42 18.63 14.01 -1.55
CA VAL A 42 19.75 14.22 -0.62
C VAL A 42 21.01 13.91 -1.40
N TYR A 43 21.99 14.80 -1.34
CA TYR A 43 23.25 14.64 -2.02
C TYR A 43 24.38 14.77 -1.02
N CYS A 44 25.23 13.75 -0.92
CA CYS A 44 26.35 13.75 0.00
C CYS A 44 27.61 13.33 -0.74
N LYS A 45 28.74 13.93 -0.37
CA LYS A 45 30.04 13.55 -0.90
C LYS A 45 31.02 13.37 0.25
N LYS A 46 31.75 12.28 0.24
CA LYS A 46 32.82 11.98 1.19
C LYS A 46 33.97 11.34 0.42
N ASP A 47 35.10 12.02 0.39
CA ASP A 47 36.25 11.62 -0.43
C ASP A 47 35.84 11.46 -1.91
N GLU A 48 36.08 10.28 -2.49
CA GLU A 48 35.68 9.93 -3.86
C GLU A 48 34.25 9.33 -3.94
N ASP A 49 33.63 9.06 -2.80
CA ASP A 49 32.30 8.46 -2.75
C ASP A 49 31.21 9.55 -2.71
N THR A 50 30.11 9.29 -3.43
CA THR A 50 28.94 10.16 -3.50
C THR A 50 27.69 9.37 -3.21
N ALA A 51 26.91 9.78 -2.21
CA ALA A 51 25.59 9.24 -1.94
C ALA A 51 24.52 10.16 -2.50
N ILE A 52 23.61 9.61 -3.30
CA ILE A 52 22.45 10.31 -3.85
C ILE A 52 21.21 9.58 -3.39
N ILE A 53 20.35 10.24 -2.61
CA ILE A 53 19.05 9.71 -2.23
C ILE A 53 17.99 10.46 -3.00
N GLN A 54 17.23 9.72 -3.78
CA GLN A 54 16.04 10.22 -4.42
C GLN A 54 14.85 10.18 -3.46
N ILE A 55 14.13 11.30 -3.34
CA ILE A 55 12.86 11.40 -2.65
C ILE A 55 11.76 11.46 -3.71
N ASP A 56 10.99 10.38 -3.89
CA ASP A 56 9.88 10.41 -4.85
C ASP A 56 8.64 11.15 -4.30
N GLU A 57 7.63 11.37 -5.16
CA GLU A 57 6.37 12.04 -4.78
C GLU A 57 5.57 11.30 -3.70
N ARG A 58 5.86 10.00 -3.47
CA ARG A 58 5.24 9.15 -2.45
C ARG A 58 6.11 9.01 -1.20
N SER A 59 7.21 9.75 -1.12
CA SER A 59 8.22 9.64 -0.06
C SER A 59 8.90 8.27 0.03
N LYS A 60 8.89 7.48 -1.06
CA LYS A 60 9.77 6.32 -1.21
C LYS A 60 11.17 6.85 -1.48
N LEU A 61 12.13 6.33 -0.73
CA LEU A 61 13.52 6.76 -0.84
C LEU A 61 14.37 5.64 -1.40
N ILE A 62 15.21 5.99 -2.37
CA ILE A 62 16.21 5.09 -2.92
C ILE A 62 17.53 5.84 -2.94
N GLY A 63 18.52 5.24 -2.33
CA GLY A 63 19.89 5.71 -2.31
C GLY A 63 20.69 5.03 -3.40
N ILE A 64 21.66 5.73 -3.95
CA ILE A 64 22.75 5.15 -4.70
C ILE A 64 24.05 5.67 -4.09
N VAL A 65 24.99 4.77 -3.85
CA VAL A 65 26.38 5.15 -3.60
C VAL A 65 27.16 4.98 -4.89
N LEU A 66 27.73 6.07 -5.36
CA LEU A 66 28.73 6.12 -6.42
C LEU A 66 30.09 6.09 -5.75
N GLY A 67 30.91 5.08 -6.02
CA GLY A 67 32.30 5.01 -5.56
C GLY A 67 33.22 4.57 -6.68
N ASN A 68 34.48 4.30 -6.36
CA ASN A 68 35.50 3.87 -7.35
C ASN A 68 35.10 2.64 -8.19
N ASN A 69 34.18 1.81 -7.69
CA ASN A 69 33.77 0.57 -8.32
C ASN A 69 32.24 0.46 -8.39
N THR A 70 31.66 0.85 -9.53
CA THR A 70 30.25 0.71 -9.95
C THR A 70 29.19 1.31 -8.99
N PRO A 71 28.18 2.05 -9.52
CA PRO A 71 27.06 2.52 -8.71
C PRO A 71 26.33 1.37 -7.98
N LYS A 72 26.09 1.51 -6.69
CA LYS A 72 25.37 0.53 -5.86
C LYS A 72 24.07 1.13 -5.33
N PRO A 73 22.90 0.66 -5.80
CA PRO A 73 21.63 1.09 -5.24
C PRO A 73 21.41 0.47 -3.86
N PHE A 74 20.74 1.20 -2.99
CA PHE A 74 20.28 0.74 -1.69
C PHE A 74 18.94 1.37 -1.33
N SER A 75 18.12 0.63 -0.60
CA SER A 75 16.87 1.16 -0.07
C SER A 75 17.18 2.08 1.11
N VAL A 76 16.51 3.22 1.17
CA VAL A 76 16.80 4.26 2.16
C VAL A 76 15.58 4.51 3.05
N LYS A 77 15.82 4.86 4.31
CA LYS A 77 14.78 5.42 5.17
C LYS A 77 15.29 6.63 5.95
N PRO A 78 14.50 7.72 6.07
CA PRO A 78 14.85 8.83 6.95
C PRO A 78 14.38 8.52 8.37
N LEU A 79 15.25 8.73 9.35
CA LEU A 79 14.94 8.78 10.76
C LEU A 79 15.30 10.18 11.26
N SER A 80 14.34 10.88 11.85
CA SER A 80 14.59 12.19 12.46
C SER A 80 14.83 12.00 13.96
N GLU A 81 16.06 12.27 14.40
CA GLU A 81 16.48 12.24 15.80
C GLU A 81 16.96 13.64 16.18
N ASP A 82 16.38 14.25 17.22
CA ASP A 82 16.77 15.57 17.74
C ASP A 82 16.81 16.69 16.68
N GLY A 83 15.94 16.61 15.68
CA GLY A 83 15.87 17.60 14.58
C GLY A 83 16.91 17.40 13.47
N THR A 84 17.74 16.36 13.55
CA THR A 84 18.64 15.89 12.48
C THR A 84 17.92 14.80 11.69
N THR A 85 17.94 14.85 10.36
CA THR A 85 17.39 13.76 9.54
C THR A 85 18.52 12.88 9.05
N ASN A 86 18.61 11.68 9.58
CA ASN A 86 19.59 10.67 9.19
C ASN A 86 18.92 9.70 8.21
N TYR A 87 19.53 9.49 7.06
CA TYR A 87 19.03 8.57 6.06
C TYR A 87 19.84 7.28 6.11
N PHE A 88 19.21 6.19 6.54
CA PHE A 88 19.89 4.93 6.73
C PHE A 88 19.59 3.98 5.57
N ASN A 89 20.55 3.13 5.24
CA ASN A 89 20.30 1.92 4.48
C ASN A 89 19.34 1.02 5.27
N VAL A 90 18.28 0.53 4.64
CA VAL A 90 17.31 -0.36 5.30
C VAL A 90 17.93 -1.66 5.82
N LEU A 91 19.09 -2.05 5.28
CA LEU A 91 19.87 -3.19 5.79
C LEU A 91 20.66 -2.87 7.06
N SER A 92 20.63 -1.62 7.55
CA SER A 92 21.23 -1.28 8.84
C SER A 92 20.37 -1.86 9.98
N GLU A 93 21.03 -2.42 11.00
CA GLU A 93 20.36 -2.99 12.18
C GLU A 93 19.48 -1.97 12.94
N LYS A 94 19.63 -0.67 12.66
CA LYS A 94 18.79 0.40 13.21
C LYS A 94 17.40 0.51 12.56
N ILE A 95 17.18 -0.10 11.39
CA ILE A 95 15.89 -0.12 10.69
C ILE A 95 15.36 -1.54 10.71
N ASP A 96 14.97 -2.01 11.90
CA ASP A 96 14.17 -3.23 12.01
C ASP A 96 12.72 -2.85 11.71
N GLU A 97 12.35 -2.88 10.42
CA GLU A 97 11.06 -2.35 9.99
C GLU A 97 10.18 -3.29 9.19
N ASP A 98 8.96 -3.45 9.69
CA ASP A 98 7.87 -4.05 8.93
C ASP A 98 7.42 -3.13 7.78
N VAL A 99 7.89 -3.41 6.58
CA VAL A 99 7.35 -2.87 5.32
C VAL A 99 6.39 -3.88 4.70
N LYS A 100 5.33 -3.42 4.02
CA LYS A 100 4.52 -4.32 3.21
C LYS A 100 5.36 -4.82 2.04
N VAL A 101 5.84 -6.05 2.15
CA VAL A 101 6.66 -6.72 1.14
C VAL A 101 5.86 -7.83 0.46
N PRO A 102 6.03 -8.04 -0.86
CA PRO A 102 5.51 -9.24 -1.50
C PRO A 102 6.30 -10.46 -1.02
N GLU A 103 5.68 -11.64 -1.01
CA GLU A 103 6.37 -12.90 -0.70
C GLU A 103 7.46 -13.20 -1.72
N TYR A 104 7.20 -12.86 -2.98
CA TYR A 104 8.09 -13.09 -4.10
C TYR A 104 8.44 -11.80 -4.83
N GLU A 105 9.73 -11.63 -5.10
CA GLU A 105 10.22 -10.76 -6.15
C GLU A 105 10.13 -11.51 -7.49
N THR A 106 9.38 -10.95 -8.42
CA THR A 106 9.20 -11.46 -9.78
C THR A 106 9.77 -10.46 -10.78
N PRO A 107 9.88 -10.81 -12.07
CA PRO A 107 10.47 -9.89 -13.00
C PRO A 107 9.59 -8.66 -13.21
N ILE A 108 8.29 -8.82 -13.08
CA ILE A 108 7.31 -7.75 -13.21
C ILE A 108 7.44 -6.77 -12.07
N THR A 109 7.57 -7.26 -10.84
CA THR A 109 7.71 -6.38 -9.67
C THR A 109 9.02 -5.60 -9.74
N ILE A 110 10.11 -6.25 -10.19
CA ILE A 110 11.41 -5.61 -10.41
C ILE A 110 11.30 -4.55 -11.51
N ILE A 111 10.80 -4.90 -12.70
CA ILE A 111 10.64 -3.96 -13.84
C ILE A 111 9.76 -2.78 -13.45
N LYS A 112 8.62 -3.04 -12.80
CA LYS A 112 7.73 -1.97 -12.33
C LYS A 112 8.45 -1.04 -11.36
N SER A 113 9.21 -1.58 -10.41
CA SER A 113 10.00 -0.76 -9.49
C SER A 113 11.05 0.07 -10.25
N LEU A 114 11.77 -0.51 -11.23
CA LEU A 114 12.75 0.22 -12.04
C LEU A 114 12.10 1.33 -12.89
N MET A 115 10.93 1.08 -13.48
CA MET A 115 10.18 2.09 -14.23
C MET A 115 9.66 3.22 -13.34
N GLU A 116 9.21 2.92 -12.12
CA GLU A 116 8.81 3.95 -11.15
C GLU A 116 10.01 4.83 -10.77
N GLN A 117 11.19 4.22 -10.58
CA GLN A 117 12.44 4.93 -10.30
C GLN A 117 12.88 5.83 -11.46
N ASP A 118 12.91 5.30 -12.67
CA ASP A 118 13.25 6.04 -13.89
C ASP A 118 12.35 7.28 -14.10
N ASN A 119 11.04 7.11 -13.91
CA ASN A 119 10.08 8.21 -13.97
C ASN A 119 10.32 9.29 -12.91
N SER A 120 10.63 8.89 -11.67
CA SER A 120 10.97 9.85 -10.62
C SER A 120 12.27 10.57 -10.95
N LEU A 121 13.27 9.85 -11.48
CA LEU A 121 14.59 10.40 -11.77
C LEU A 121 14.55 11.39 -12.94
N SER A 122 13.76 11.09 -13.97
CA SER A 122 13.45 12.03 -15.05
C SER A 122 12.94 13.37 -14.53
N LYS A 123 12.01 13.36 -13.56
CA LYS A 123 11.49 14.59 -12.94
C LYS A 123 12.57 15.34 -12.16
N ASN A 124 13.38 14.61 -11.41
CA ASN A 124 14.47 15.20 -10.63
C ASN A 124 15.54 15.83 -11.52
N ILE A 125 15.88 15.20 -12.66
CA ILE A 125 16.80 15.76 -13.66
C ILE A 125 16.25 17.07 -14.22
N VAL A 126 14.95 17.15 -14.52
CA VAL A 126 14.32 18.40 -15.00
C VAL A 126 14.45 19.51 -13.95
N SER A 127 14.15 19.22 -12.68
CA SER A 127 14.34 20.19 -11.59
C SER A 127 15.80 20.56 -11.39
N ALA A 128 16.71 19.59 -11.41
CA ALA A 128 18.14 19.80 -11.21
C ALA A 128 18.73 20.72 -12.30
N LYS A 129 18.34 20.55 -13.56
CA LYS A 129 18.77 21.45 -14.65
C LYS A 129 18.48 22.93 -14.37
N GLN A 130 17.40 23.22 -13.63
CA GLN A 130 17.02 24.59 -13.28
C GLN A 130 17.68 25.08 -12.00
N TYR A 131 17.82 24.22 -10.99
CA TYR A 131 18.13 24.66 -9.62
C TYR A 131 19.47 24.16 -9.07
N GLN A 132 20.02 23.07 -9.64
CA GLN A 132 21.25 22.40 -9.20
C GLN A 132 21.94 21.75 -10.43
N PRO A 133 22.44 22.55 -11.39
CA PRO A 133 23.01 22.02 -12.63
C PRO A 133 24.21 21.09 -12.41
N GLU A 134 24.93 21.25 -11.28
CA GLU A 134 26.13 20.51 -10.93
C GLU A 134 25.91 19.01 -10.68
N ILE A 135 24.68 18.57 -10.38
CA ILE A 135 24.34 17.16 -10.11
C ILE A 135 23.63 16.47 -11.30
N VAL A 136 23.40 17.19 -12.41
CA VAL A 136 22.60 16.68 -13.53
C VAL A 136 23.27 15.50 -14.21
N ASN A 137 24.60 15.51 -14.30
CA ASN A 137 25.35 14.44 -14.97
C ASN A 137 25.26 13.14 -14.17
N GLU A 138 25.38 13.20 -12.84
CA GLU A 138 25.27 12.08 -11.92
C GLU A 138 23.86 11.48 -11.95
N LEU A 139 22.82 12.32 -11.93
CA LEU A 139 21.43 11.87 -12.05
C LEU A 139 21.16 11.24 -13.42
N THR A 140 21.75 11.76 -14.50
CA THR A 140 21.59 11.21 -15.86
C THR A 140 22.29 9.87 -16.00
N ALA A 141 23.53 9.74 -15.52
CA ALA A 141 24.28 8.48 -15.52
C ALA A 141 23.55 7.39 -14.71
N LEU A 142 22.95 7.77 -13.58
CA LEU A 142 22.10 6.88 -12.81
C LEU A 142 20.87 6.42 -13.59
N GLN A 143 20.23 7.32 -14.32
CA GLN A 143 19.07 7.00 -15.14
C GLN A 143 19.42 5.98 -16.23
N GLU A 144 20.53 6.21 -16.92
CA GLU A 144 21.03 5.30 -17.95
C GLU A 144 21.29 3.89 -17.37
N LEU A 145 21.89 3.81 -16.19
CA LEU A 145 22.11 2.54 -15.50
C LEU A 145 20.79 1.83 -15.17
N LEU A 146 19.77 2.54 -14.67
CA LEU A 146 18.46 1.97 -14.37
C LEU A 146 17.76 1.44 -15.62
N VAL A 147 17.81 2.21 -16.71
CA VAL A 147 17.24 1.81 -18.02
C VAL A 147 17.97 0.59 -18.57
N ASP A 148 19.30 0.55 -18.48
CA ASP A 148 20.09 -0.58 -18.95
C ASP A 148 19.84 -1.84 -18.10
N ASN A 149 19.71 -1.71 -16.79
CA ASN A 149 19.33 -2.81 -15.91
C ASN A 149 17.93 -3.33 -16.25
N ALA A 150 16.95 -2.43 -16.45
CA ALA A 150 15.61 -2.81 -16.86
C ALA A 150 15.61 -3.52 -18.22
N ARG A 151 16.43 -3.06 -19.18
CA ARG A 151 16.57 -3.67 -20.51
C ARG A 151 17.20 -5.06 -20.43
N LYS A 152 18.32 -5.20 -19.72
CA LYS A 152 19.01 -6.50 -19.52
C LYS A 152 18.05 -7.52 -18.92
N PHE A 153 17.39 -7.11 -17.85
CA PHE A 153 16.46 -7.95 -17.13
C PHE A 153 15.20 -8.28 -17.95
N THR A 154 14.70 -7.37 -18.78
CA THR A 154 13.61 -7.67 -19.73
C THR A 154 14.05 -8.64 -20.83
N GLY A 155 15.27 -8.49 -21.35
CA GLY A 155 15.85 -9.40 -22.35
C GLY A 155 16.02 -10.82 -21.82
N GLU A 156 16.49 -10.95 -20.57
CA GLU A 156 16.58 -12.20 -19.81
C GLU A 156 15.22 -12.92 -19.69
N VAL A 157 14.11 -12.18 -19.57
CA VAL A 157 12.76 -12.76 -19.46
C VAL A 157 12.20 -13.24 -20.80
N ALA A 158 12.68 -12.69 -21.93
CA ALA A 158 12.12 -12.93 -23.26
C ALA A 158 12.79 -14.08 -24.06
N GLY A 159 13.88 -14.66 -23.55
CA GLY A 159 14.63 -15.73 -24.20
C GLY A 159 13.84 -17.04 -24.43
N PRO A 160 14.37 -18.04 -25.16
CA PRO A 160 13.70 -19.33 -25.40
C PRO A 160 13.29 -20.05 -24.10
N ARG A 161 12.44 -21.09 -24.17
CA ARG A 161 12.16 -21.95 -23.01
C ARG A 161 13.42 -22.76 -22.69
N GLU A 162 14.20 -22.22 -21.78
CA GLU A 162 15.38 -22.86 -21.21
C GLU A 162 14.97 -23.80 -20.08
N PRO A 163 15.83 -24.76 -19.70
CA PRO A 163 15.66 -25.53 -18.47
C PRO A 163 15.45 -24.56 -17.31
N MET A 164 14.36 -24.78 -16.59
CA MET A 164 14.01 -24.01 -15.40
C MET A 164 14.32 -24.84 -14.18
N TYR A 165 14.73 -24.20 -13.10
CA TYR A 165 15.04 -24.86 -11.84
C TYR A 165 14.31 -24.18 -10.70
N LEU A 166 13.81 -24.99 -9.77
CA LEU A 166 13.21 -24.58 -8.52
C LEU A 166 14.11 -25.01 -7.37
N PHE A 167 14.40 -24.09 -6.46
CA PHE A 167 14.95 -24.41 -5.15
C PHE A 167 13.85 -24.19 -4.12
N SER A 168 13.52 -25.22 -3.37
CA SER A 168 12.54 -25.16 -2.29
C SER A 168 13.15 -25.62 -0.96
N LYS A 169 12.73 -24.96 0.12
CA LYS A 169 13.11 -25.35 1.48
C LYS A 169 12.36 -26.64 1.82
N GLY A 170 13.11 -27.73 1.94
CA GLY A 170 12.58 -29.07 2.20
C GLY A 170 13.01 -30.09 1.16
N ASN A 171 12.98 -29.72 -0.13
CA ASN A 171 13.31 -30.62 -1.23
C ASN A 171 14.62 -30.29 -1.97
N GLY A 172 15.19 -29.11 -1.72
CA GLY A 172 16.44 -28.71 -2.36
C GLY A 172 16.23 -28.30 -3.82
N TYR A 173 17.16 -28.71 -4.68
CA TYR A 173 17.21 -28.33 -6.09
C TYR A 173 16.40 -29.30 -6.95
N GLN A 174 15.53 -28.76 -7.79
CA GLN A 174 14.65 -29.53 -8.67
C GLN A 174 14.70 -28.91 -10.08
N GLU A 175 14.87 -29.76 -11.10
CA GLU A 175 14.68 -29.35 -12.50
C GLU A 175 13.19 -29.35 -12.83
N CYS A 176 12.76 -28.38 -13.62
CA CYS A 176 11.38 -28.20 -14.00
C CYS A 176 11.17 -28.60 -15.48
N GLU A 177 10.20 -29.48 -15.71
CA GLU A 177 9.83 -29.99 -17.02
C GLU A 177 8.43 -29.52 -17.42
N GLU A 178 8.21 -29.23 -18.70
CA GLU A 178 6.88 -28.85 -19.19
C GLU A 178 5.88 -30.01 -19.05
N LEU A 179 4.70 -29.74 -18.49
CA LEU A 179 3.66 -30.77 -18.39
C LEU A 179 3.11 -31.22 -19.75
N THR A 180 3.00 -30.29 -20.69
CA THR A 180 2.59 -30.58 -22.06
C THR A 180 3.29 -29.58 -22.98
N PRO A 181 4.28 -30.02 -23.77
CA PRO A 181 5.10 -29.12 -24.57
C PRO A 181 4.30 -28.11 -25.38
N GLY A 182 4.55 -26.82 -25.15
CA GLY A 182 3.99 -25.73 -25.95
C GLY A 182 2.52 -25.36 -25.73
N THR A 183 1.77 -26.03 -24.83
CA THR A 183 0.33 -25.75 -24.62
C THR A 183 0.00 -25.44 -23.16
N CYS A 184 0.40 -26.30 -22.22
CA CYS A 184 0.20 -26.05 -20.81
C CYS A 184 1.28 -25.07 -20.27
N PRO A 185 0.91 -23.95 -19.64
CA PRO A 185 1.89 -23.00 -19.08
C PRO A 185 2.49 -23.46 -17.74
N PHE A 186 2.12 -24.64 -17.25
CA PHE A 186 2.65 -25.21 -16.02
C PHE A 186 3.83 -26.15 -16.29
N MET A 187 4.79 -26.10 -15.39
CA MET A 187 5.95 -26.98 -15.35
C MET A 187 5.92 -27.81 -14.07
N SER A 188 6.26 -29.09 -14.15
CA SER A 188 6.49 -29.96 -13.00
C SER A 188 7.93 -29.79 -12.55
N CYS A 189 8.14 -29.44 -11.29
CA CYS A 189 9.46 -29.29 -10.67
C CYS A 189 9.69 -30.41 -9.63
N GLY A 190 9.28 -31.64 -9.96
CA GLY A 190 9.29 -32.79 -9.05
C GLY A 190 7.92 -33.08 -8.42
N ASP A 191 7.91 -34.02 -7.47
CA ASP A 191 6.65 -34.53 -6.91
C ASP A 191 5.87 -33.44 -6.16
N ASN A 192 4.68 -33.13 -6.67
CA ASN A 192 3.77 -32.14 -6.10
C ASN A 192 4.32 -30.69 -6.04
N HIS A 193 5.31 -30.38 -6.89
CA HIS A 193 5.88 -29.05 -7.05
C HIS A 193 5.65 -28.59 -8.48
N TYR A 194 4.98 -27.47 -8.63
CA TYR A 194 4.67 -26.93 -9.95
C TYR A 194 5.03 -25.47 -10.02
N LEU A 195 5.30 -25.02 -11.23
CA LEU A 195 5.52 -23.63 -11.55
C LEU A 195 4.56 -23.24 -12.67
N LEU A 196 3.66 -22.30 -12.38
CA LEU A 196 2.96 -21.58 -13.43
C LEU A 196 3.93 -20.55 -14.04
N PHE A 197 4.25 -20.73 -15.31
CA PHE A 197 5.20 -19.89 -16.04
C PHE A 197 4.60 -19.39 -17.35
N ASP A 198 3.70 -18.39 -17.25
CA ASP A 198 3.07 -17.75 -18.41
C ASP A 198 3.72 -16.40 -18.70
N ARG A 199 4.65 -16.39 -19.65
CA ARG A 199 5.36 -15.18 -20.07
C ARG A 199 4.48 -14.15 -20.76
N ASN A 200 3.46 -14.61 -21.50
CA ASN A 200 2.58 -13.73 -22.26
C ASN A 200 1.68 -12.94 -21.32
N LYS A 201 1.16 -13.60 -20.29
CA LYS A 201 0.37 -12.97 -19.22
C LYS A 201 1.23 -12.34 -18.14
N LYS A 202 2.55 -12.61 -18.16
CA LYS A 202 3.50 -12.23 -17.12
C LYS A 202 2.98 -12.76 -15.77
N LEU A 203 2.86 -14.08 -15.66
CA LEU A 203 2.39 -14.75 -14.46
C LEU A 203 3.38 -15.84 -14.07
N PHE A 204 3.94 -15.70 -12.87
CA PHE A 204 4.96 -16.56 -12.31
C PHE A 204 4.52 -16.95 -10.91
N LEU A 205 4.10 -18.19 -10.72
CA LEU A 205 3.54 -18.66 -9.45
C LEU A 205 4.07 -20.06 -9.11
N PRO A 206 4.89 -20.21 -8.06
CA PRO A 206 5.24 -21.52 -7.55
C PRO A 206 4.04 -22.10 -6.77
N ILE A 207 3.77 -23.39 -6.97
CA ILE A 207 2.67 -24.11 -6.33
C ILE A 207 3.25 -25.40 -5.74
N SER A 208 3.36 -25.45 -4.42
CA SER A 208 3.81 -26.64 -3.70
C SER A 208 2.64 -27.19 -2.89
N TYR A 209 2.40 -28.49 -2.95
CA TYR A 209 1.35 -29.13 -2.15
C TYR A 209 1.75 -30.55 -1.73
N THR A 210 0.92 -31.17 -0.89
CA THR A 210 1.04 -32.59 -0.55
C THR A 210 -0.24 -33.34 -0.91
N ARG A 211 -0.20 -34.67 -0.91
CA ARG A 211 -1.40 -35.49 -1.14
C ARG A 211 -1.90 -36.07 0.17
N ASN A 212 -3.22 -36.08 0.36
CA ASN A 212 -3.84 -36.73 1.51
C ASN A 212 -3.83 -38.26 1.35
N SER A 213 -4.37 -39.00 2.34
CA SER A 213 -4.42 -40.48 2.28
C SER A 213 -5.26 -41.05 1.14
N LYS A 214 -6.08 -40.23 0.46
CA LYS A 214 -6.86 -40.61 -0.72
C LYS A 214 -6.16 -40.24 -2.03
N GLY A 215 -4.96 -39.65 -1.96
CA GLY A 215 -4.22 -39.18 -3.13
C GLY A 215 -4.65 -37.80 -3.65
N GLU A 216 -5.55 -37.10 -2.96
CA GLU A 216 -6.04 -35.78 -3.39
C GLU A 216 -5.03 -34.69 -3.01
N ALA A 217 -4.76 -33.75 -3.92
CA ALA A 217 -3.90 -32.60 -3.65
C ALA A 217 -4.49 -31.69 -2.57
N LYS A 218 -3.65 -31.32 -1.59
CA LYS A 218 -4.02 -30.49 -0.46
C LYS A 218 -2.84 -29.64 -0.01
N PHE A 219 -3.10 -28.37 0.28
CA PHE A 219 -2.16 -27.51 0.96
C PHE A 219 -2.04 -27.86 2.45
N THR A 220 -0.81 -27.94 2.93
CA THR A 220 -0.45 -28.24 4.31
C THR A 220 0.71 -27.39 4.82
N LYS A 221 0.84 -27.28 6.15
CA LYS A 221 1.98 -26.58 6.79
C LYS A 221 3.34 -27.21 6.49
N ASN A 222 3.37 -28.43 5.96
CA ASN A 222 4.58 -29.17 5.64
C ASN A 222 4.95 -29.04 4.16
N ASP A 223 4.15 -28.33 3.36
CA ASP A 223 4.45 -28.12 1.96
C ASP A 223 5.78 -27.36 1.84
N PRO A 224 6.68 -27.75 0.92
CA PRO A 224 7.95 -27.07 0.78
C PRO A 224 7.79 -25.63 0.29
N GLU A 225 8.50 -24.71 0.93
CA GLU A 225 8.47 -23.29 0.61
C GLU A 225 9.36 -23.04 -0.61
N ALA A 226 8.78 -22.55 -1.71
CA ALA A 226 9.56 -22.17 -2.88
C ALA A 226 10.42 -20.95 -2.55
N MET A 227 11.75 -21.08 -2.72
CA MET A 227 12.71 -20.04 -2.33
C MET A 227 13.26 -19.29 -3.55
N LYS A 228 13.49 -20.00 -4.66
CA LYS A 228 14.07 -19.42 -5.86
C LYS A 228 13.67 -20.20 -7.11
N VAL A 229 13.38 -19.50 -8.19
CA VAL A 229 13.20 -20.06 -9.54
C VAL A 229 14.13 -19.34 -10.50
N TRP A 230 14.92 -20.09 -11.27
CA TRP A 230 15.86 -19.52 -12.25
C TRP A 230 15.94 -20.36 -13.52
N GLY A 231 16.30 -19.70 -14.62
CA GLY A 231 16.76 -20.33 -15.87
C GLY A 231 18.28 -20.17 -16.01
N LEU A 232 18.84 -20.42 -17.20
CA LEU A 232 20.31 -20.35 -17.39
C LEU A 232 20.86 -18.94 -17.14
N TYR A 233 20.10 -17.91 -17.50
CA TYR A 233 20.59 -16.53 -17.49
C TYR A 233 19.89 -15.60 -16.49
N ALA A 234 18.80 -16.05 -15.86
CA ALA A 234 17.91 -15.16 -15.12
C ALA A 234 17.27 -15.81 -13.90
N THR A 235 17.07 -15.04 -12.84
CA THR A 235 16.20 -15.43 -11.71
C THR A 235 14.80 -14.87 -11.96
N PHE A 236 13.80 -15.75 -12.00
CA PHE A 236 12.41 -15.39 -12.26
C PHE A 236 11.62 -15.18 -10.98
N ILE A 237 11.86 -15.99 -9.96
CA ILE A 237 11.21 -15.82 -8.66
C ILE A 237 12.31 -15.85 -7.60
N ARG A 238 12.29 -14.90 -6.68
CA ARG A 238 13.10 -14.92 -5.47
C ARG A 238 12.20 -14.68 -4.28
N TYR A 239 12.26 -15.57 -3.30
CA TYR A 239 11.60 -15.35 -2.02
C TYR A 239 12.21 -14.11 -1.34
N ASN A 240 11.36 -13.24 -0.85
CA ASN A 240 11.79 -12.06 -0.14
C ASN A 240 11.98 -12.39 1.35
N GLU A 241 13.22 -12.47 1.83
CA GLU A 241 13.48 -12.80 3.25
C GLU A 241 12.88 -11.78 4.22
N GLU A 242 12.72 -10.50 3.83
CA GLU A 242 12.02 -9.50 4.65
C GLU A 242 10.56 -9.88 4.92
N TYR A 243 9.97 -10.73 4.06
CA TYR A 243 8.61 -11.22 4.22
C TYR A 243 8.41 -12.05 5.49
N LYS A 244 9.43 -12.77 5.97
CA LYS A 244 9.33 -13.55 7.22
C LYS A 244 9.27 -12.67 8.45
N HIS A 245 9.90 -11.51 8.37
CA HIS A 245 10.04 -10.61 9.51
C HIS A 245 8.95 -9.54 9.54
N SER A 246 8.37 -9.20 8.38
CA SER A 246 7.37 -8.15 8.28
C SER A 246 6.02 -8.54 8.89
N ARG A 247 5.54 -7.69 9.80
CA ARG A 247 4.17 -7.71 10.36
C ARG A 247 3.10 -7.21 9.38
N LEU A 248 3.47 -6.64 8.23
CA LEU A 248 2.53 -6.11 7.23
C LEU A 248 2.35 -7.05 6.03
N THR A 249 2.47 -8.35 6.27
CA THR A 249 2.48 -9.39 5.22
C THR A 249 1.13 -10.07 5.05
N ALA A 250 0.93 -10.63 3.86
CA ALA A 250 -0.27 -11.41 3.56
C ALA A 250 -0.31 -12.73 4.34
N ALA A 251 0.83 -13.20 4.86
CA ALA A 251 0.95 -14.40 5.68
C ALA A 251 -0.01 -14.38 6.88
N ARG A 252 -0.13 -13.23 7.54
CA ARG A 252 -1.05 -13.04 8.69
C ARG A 252 -2.53 -13.16 8.34
N LYS A 253 -2.88 -13.29 7.06
CA LYS A 253 -4.24 -13.33 6.54
C LYS A 253 -4.65 -14.70 6.02
N VAL A 254 -3.71 -15.65 5.96
CA VAL A 254 -3.98 -17.01 5.49
C VAL A 254 -4.13 -17.97 6.68
N PRO A 255 -4.73 -19.14 6.47
CA PRO A 255 -4.72 -20.23 7.44
C PRO A 255 -3.30 -20.68 7.81
N GLU A 256 -3.12 -21.23 9.00
CA GLU A 256 -1.79 -21.68 9.47
C GLU A 256 -1.20 -22.78 8.56
N ASN A 257 -2.03 -23.66 8.00
CA ASN A 257 -1.64 -24.71 7.06
C ASN A 257 -1.28 -24.20 5.65
N LEU A 258 -1.40 -22.90 5.39
CA LEU A 258 -1.15 -22.29 4.08
C LEU A 258 -0.02 -21.24 4.12
N GLN A 259 0.71 -21.16 5.23
CA GLN A 259 1.79 -20.16 5.43
C GLN A 259 2.95 -20.29 4.44
N ASN A 260 3.16 -21.47 3.85
CA ASN A 260 4.21 -21.68 2.83
C ASN A 260 3.69 -21.48 1.39
N ASN A 261 2.42 -21.09 1.24
CA ASN A 261 1.71 -20.97 -0.03
C ASN A 261 0.86 -19.70 -0.06
N VAL A 262 1.36 -18.58 0.51
CA VAL A 262 0.53 -17.38 0.75
C VAL A 262 0.07 -16.73 -0.56
N THR A 263 1.00 -16.50 -1.49
CA THR A 263 0.70 -15.90 -2.80
C THR A 263 -0.23 -16.81 -3.58
N THR A 264 0.00 -18.12 -3.52
CA THR A 264 -0.86 -19.12 -4.16
C THR A 264 -2.27 -19.08 -3.58
N TYR A 265 -2.43 -19.07 -2.26
CA TYR A 265 -3.73 -18.95 -1.60
C TYR A 265 -4.54 -17.75 -2.11
N PHE A 266 -3.93 -16.56 -2.15
CA PHE A 266 -4.61 -15.35 -2.64
C PHE A 266 -4.85 -15.37 -4.16
N THR A 267 -3.92 -15.92 -4.93
CA THR A 267 -4.06 -16.01 -6.39
C THR A 267 -5.24 -16.89 -6.76
N PHE A 268 -5.43 -18.03 -6.09
CA PHE A 268 -6.58 -18.91 -6.30
C PHE A 268 -7.93 -18.29 -5.90
N GLN A 269 -7.93 -17.20 -5.13
CA GLN A 269 -9.13 -16.47 -4.75
C GLN A 269 -9.44 -15.29 -5.68
N ASP A 270 -8.51 -14.95 -6.57
CA ASP A 270 -8.70 -13.89 -7.54
C ASP A 270 -9.68 -14.36 -8.63
N PRO A 271 -10.81 -13.65 -8.84
CA PRO A 271 -11.74 -13.96 -9.92
C PRO A 271 -11.08 -13.93 -11.32
N ASP A 272 -10.12 -13.03 -11.55
CA ASP A 272 -9.44 -12.91 -12.83
C ASP A 272 -8.51 -14.11 -13.06
N PHE A 273 -7.86 -14.60 -12.00
CA PHE A 273 -7.07 -15.83 -12.08
C PHE A 273 -7.96 -17.07 -12.26
N SER A 274 -9.12 -17.11 -11.61
CA SER A 274 -10.09 -18.19 -11.79
C SER A 274 -10.59 -18.26 -13.23
N GLU A 275 -10.83 -17.10 -13.88
CA GLU A 275 -11.19 -17.06 -15.30
C GLU A 275 -10.02 -17.51 -16.18
N TYR A 276 -8.82 -17.00 -15.90
CA TYR A 276 -7.61 -17.43 -16.59
C TYR A 276 -7.39 -18.96 -16.50
N LEU A 277 -7.58 -19.57 -15.33
CA LEU A 277 -7.44 -21.02 -15.15
C LEU A 277 -8.39 -21.80 -16.05
N LYS A 278 -9.62 -21.32 -16.30
CA LYS A 278 -10.57 -22.01 -17.21
C LYS A 278 -10.03 -22.12 -18.64
N ASP A 279 -9.33 -21.08 -19.10
CA ASP A 279 -8.78 -21.03 -20.46
C ASP A 279 -7.58 -21.97 -20.64
N ILE A 280 -6.77 -22.16 -19.60
CA ILE A 280 -5.50 -22.87 -19.70
C ILE A 280 -5.54 -24.30 -19.17
N ILE A 281 -6.35 -24.61 -18.16
CA ILE A 281 -6.25 -25.89 -17.45
C ILE A 281 -6.70 -27.08 -18.31
N GLY A 282 -7.56 -26.83 -19.30
CA GLY A 282 -7.97 -27.84 -20.30
C GLY A 282 -6.83 -28.30 -21.23
N GLN A 283 -5.73 -27.54 -21.27
CA GLN A 283 -4.54 -27.85 -22.08
C GLN A 283 -3.50 -28.65 -21.31
N CYS A 284 -3.75 -28.93 -20.02
CA CYS A 284 -2.84 -29.64 -19.14
C CYS A 284 -3.31 -31.09 -18.90
N PRO A 285 -2.43 -31.99 -18.43
CA PRO A 285 -2.81 -33.38 -18.14
C PRO A 285 -3.96 -33.47 -17.12
N SER A 286 -4.85 -34.45 -17.30
CA SER A 286 -6.06 -34.58 -16.46
C SER A 286 -5.75 -34.74 -14.98
N SER A 287 -4.69 -35.48 -14.62
CA SER A 287 -4.26 -35.62 -13.22
C SER A 287 -3.92 -34.29 -12.57
N PHE A 288 -3.16 -33.44 -13.27
CA PHE A 288 -2.80 -32.11 -12.78
C PHE A 288 -4.01 -31.16 -12.70
N LYS A 289 -4.94 -31.26 -13.67
CA LYS A 289 -6.19 -30.50 -13.65
C LYS A 289 -6.99 -30.77 -12.37
N ASP A 290 -7.14 -32.04 -12.00
CA ASP A 290 -7.88 -32.43 -10.80
C ASP A 290 -7.21 -31.89 -9.53
N ASP A 291 -5.87 -31.88 -9.49
CA ASP A 291 -5.11 -31.29 -8.39
C ASP A 291 -5.38 -29.78 -8.25
N ILE A 292 -5.29 -29.00 -9.34
CA ILE A 292 -5.54 -27.56 -9.32
C ILE A 292 -6.98 -27.23 -8.91
N ILE A 293 -7.95 -28.01 -9.37
CA ILE A 293 -9.35 -27.86 -8.95
C ILE A 293 -9.50 -28.14 -7.45
N SER A 294 -8.88 -29.22 -6.95
CA SER A 294 -8.89 -29.58 -5.52
C SER A 294 -8.30 -28.46 -4.65
N LEU A 295 -7.14 -27.94 -5.03
CA LEU A 295 -6.47 -26.84 -4.33
C LEU A 295 -7.32 -25.56 -4.32
N GLY A 296 -7.95 -25.20 -5.45
CA GLY A 296 -8.85 -24.05 -5.52
C GLY A 296 -10.14 -24.22 -4.70
N ALA A 297 -10.67 -25.44 -4.60
CA ALA A 297 -11.79 -25.72 -3.72
C ALA A 297 -11.37 -25.56 -2.24
N GLN A 298 -10.21 -26.09 -1.86
CA GLN A 298 -9.68 -25.95 -0.50
C GLN A 298 -9.46 -24.47 -0.12
N THR A 299 -8.85 -23.64 -0.97
CA THR A 299 -8.59 -22.23 -0.62
C THR A 299 -9.88 -21.45 -0.37
N ASN A 300 -10.97 -21.77 -1.07
CA ASN A 300 -12.28 -21.17 -0.85
C ASN A 300 -12.94 -21.65 0.44
N GLU A 301 -12.89 -22.95 0.73
CA GLU A 301 -13.39 -23.52 1.99
C GLU A 301 -12.66 -22.90 3.18
N GLU A 302 -11.33 -22.93 3.17
CA GLU A 302 -10.49 -22.39 4.23
C GLU A 302 -10.73 -20.89 4.44
N ARG A 303 -10.86 -20.11 3.36
CA ARG A 303 -11.19 -18.68 3.45
C ARG A 303 -12.47 -18.44 4.23
N SER A 304 -13.52 -19.23 3.95
CA SER A 304 -14.81 -19.10 4.63
C SER A 304 -14.75 -19.46 6.11
N ALA A 305 -13.77 -20.26 6.51
CA ALA A 305 -13.54 -20.67 7.89
C ALA A 305 -12.66 -19.69 8.69
N ILE A 306 -11.96 -18.75 8.04
CA ILE A 306 -11.09 -17.79 8.73
C ILE A 306 -11.93 -16.78 9.51
N ALA A 307 -11.67 -16.70 10.81
CA ALA A 307 -12.14 -15.60 11.65
C ALA A 307 -11.25 -14.37 11.43
N TYR A 308 -11.55 -13.59 10.40
CA TYR A 308 -10.87 -12.32 10.17
C TYR A 308 -11.22 -11.31 11.28
N VAL A 309 -10.19 -10.63 11.79
CA VAL A 309 -10.33 -9.56 12.77
C VAL A 309 -9.63 -8.31 12.27
N HIS A 310 -10.21 -7.15 12.55
CA HIS A 310 -9.62 -5.87 12.19
C HIS A 310 -8.60 -5.46 13.25
N LEU A 311 -7.34 -5.32 12.86
CA LEU A 311 -6.23 -4.90 13.72
C LEU A 311 -5.76 -3.51 13.30
N VAL A 312 -5.70 -2.60 14.25
CA VAL A 312 -5.09 -1.28 14.12
C VAL A 312 -3.83 -1.24 14.99
N GLU A 313 -2.69 -1.00 14.38
CA GLU A 313 -1.41 -1.05 15.09
C GLU A 313 -0.46 0.05 14.64
N LYS A 314 0.38 0.51 15.56
CA LYS A 314 1.47 1.43 15.26
C LYS A 314 2.69 0.60 14.89
N VAL A 315 3.15 0.80 13.66
CA VAL A 315 4.28 0.09 13.06
C VAL A 315 5.22 1.17 12.55
N ASN A 316 6.42 1.23 13.15
CA ASN A 316 7.46 2.21 12.82
C ASN A 316 6.95 3.66 12.88
N GLY A 317 6.22 3.98 13.95
CA GLY A 317 5.62 5.29 14.18
C GLY A 317 4.39 5.62 13.34
N LYS A 318 3.99 4.75 12.40
CA LYS A 318 2.82 4.94 11.53
C LYS A 318 1.68 4.06 11.98
N ILE A 319 0.47 4.63 12.02
CA ILE A 319 -0.75 3.85 12.26
C ILE A 319 -1.10 3.09 10.99
N THR A 320 -1.28 1.79 11.13
CA THR A 320 -1.68 0.87 10.07
C THR A 320 -2.97 0.17 10.49
N SER A 321 -3.75 -0.27 9.50
CA SER A 321 -4.97 -1.02 9.73
C SER A 321 -5.10 -2.13 8.69
N GLN A 322 -5.32 -3.35 9.16
CA GLN A 322 -5.40 -4.56 8.36
C GLN A 322 -6.40 -5.55 8.94
N TYR A 323 -7.05 -6.31 8.06
CA TYR A 323 -7.63 -7.58 8.49
C TYR A 323 -6.55 -8.65 8.57
N ILE A 324 -6.57 -9.39 9.68
CA ILE A 324 -5.70 -10.56 9.87
C ILE A 324 -6.53 -11.75 10.33
N ASN A 325 -6.01 -12.95 10.12
CA ASN A 325 -6.51 -14.14 10.78
C ASN A 325 -6.29 -13.99 12.30
N LYS A 326 -7.36 -14.21 13.09
CA LYS A 326 -7.34 -14.06 14.56
C LYS A 326 -6.19 -14.82 15.24
N ALA A 327 -5.73 -15.93 14.66
CA ALA A 327 -4.59 -16.70 15.17
C ALA A 327 -3.26 -15.89 15.20
N PHE A 328 -3.14 -14.84 14.38
CA PHE A 328 -1.95 -13.97 14.27
C PHE A 328 -2.08 -12.65 15.03
N LEU A 329 -3.02 -12.58 15.96
CA LEU A 329 -3.15 -11.44 16.86
C LEU A 329 -1.92 -11.35 17.78
N PRO A 330 -1.21 -10.20 17.83
CA PRO A 330 -0.06 -10.07 18.71
C PRO A 330 -0.51 -10.04 20.19
N ALA A 331 0.42 -10.37 21.09
CA ALA A 331 0.17 -10.25 22.52
C ALA A 331 -0.07 -8.77 22.93
N GLY A 332 -0.82 -8.55 24.01
CA GLY A 332 -1.02 -7.21 24.60
C GLY A 332 -1.99 -6.29 23.86
N ILE A 333 -2.71 -6.79 22.85
CA ILE A 333 -3.76 -6.04 22.14
C ILE A 333 -5.01 -5.80 23.00
N ARG A 334 -5.74 -4.73 22.69
CA ARG A 334 -6.99 -4.35 23.34
C ARG A 334 -8.13 -4.30 22.33
N LEU A 335 -9.27 -4.86 22.69
CA LEU A 335 -10.49 -4.78 21.87
C LEU A 335 -11.22 -3.45 22.17
N ASN A 336 -11.51 -2.67 21.13
CA ASN A 336 -12.37 -1.47 21.19
C ASN A 336 -13.22 -1.40 19.91
N ARG A 337 -14.55 -1.28 20.04
CA ARG A 337 -15.50 -1.18 18.91
C ARG A 337 -15.25 -2.21 17.78
N ASN A 338 -15.12 -3.48 18.17
CA ASN A 338 -14.84 -4.63 17.28
C ASN A 338 -13.51 -4.56 16.50
N SER A 339 -12.62 -3.64 16.86
CA SER A 339 -11.23 -3.63 16.39
C SER A 339 -10.28 -3.99 17.51
N TYR A 340 -9.22 -4.71 17.17
CA TYR A 340 -8.08 -4.90 18.05
C TYR A 340 -7.09 -3.77 17.84
N PHE A 341 -6.51 -3.26 18.91
CA PHE A 341 -5.54 -2.19 18.90
C PHE A 341 -4.29 -2.58 19.67
N THR A 342 -3.10 -2.18 19.19
CA THR A 342 -1.96 -2.03 20.09
C THR A 342 -2.21 -0.86 21.04
N HIS A 343 -1.53 -0.85 22.20
CA HIS A 343 -1.73 0.21 23.20
C HIS A 343 -1.52 1.62 22.63
N GLU A 344 -0.40 1.83 21.94
CA GLU A 344 -0.04 3.11 21.31
C GLU A 344 -1.04 3.52 20.23
N ALA A 345 -1.51 2.56 19.42
CA ALA A 345 -2.49 2.85 18.38
C ALA A 345 -3.84 3.28 18.98
N LEU A 346 -4.27 2.63 20.05
CA LEU A 346 -5.51 3.00 20.74
C LEU A 346 -5.46 4.44 21.27
N GLU A 347 -4.32 4.82 21.88
CA GLU A 347 -4.11 6.19 22.37
C GLU A 347 -4.16 7.20 21.22
N ASP A 348 -3.42 6.95 20.14
CA ASP A 348 -3.41 7.81 18.96
C ASP A 348 -4.80 7.93 18.31
N MET A 349 -5.59 6.85 18.30
CA MET A 349 -6.91 6.82 17.65
C MET A 349 -8.02 7.44 18.48
N SER A 350 -7.85 7.57 19.79
CA SER A 350 -8.83 8.20 20.69
C SER A 350 -9.17 9.64 20.29
N ARG A 351 -8.26 10.35 19.60
CA ARG A 351 -8.49 11.71 19.12
C ARG A 351 -9.43 11.80 17.91
N PHE A 352 -9.71 10.69 17.23
CA PHE A 352 -10.60 10.65 16.06
C PHE A 352 -12.00 10.17 16.40
N GLU A 353 -12.27 9.99 17.69
CA GLU A 353 -13.56 9.58 18.20
C GLU A 353 -14.68 10.55 17.78
N PRO A 354 -15.85 10.06 17.31
CA PRO A 354 -16.98 10.91 16.95
C PRO A 354 -17.34 11.91 18.05
N GLY A 355 -17.59 13.15 17.67
CA GLY A 355 -17.92 14.20 18.63
C GLY A 355 -19.35 14.10 19.17
N SER A 356 -19.62 14.79 20.28
CA SER A 356 -21.01 15.07 20.68
C SER A 356 -21.57 16.17 19.77
N VAL A 357 -22.46 15.80 18.85
CA VAL A 357 -22.96 16.70 17.82
C VAL A 357 -24.43 17.08 18.07
N LYS A 358 -24.72 18.38 17.96
CA LYS A 358 -26.08 18.92 18.04
C LYS A 358 -26.91 18.46 16.84
N ALA A 359 -28.02 17.76 17.12
CA ALA A 359 -28.93 17.32 16.07
C ALA A 359 -29.64 18.50 15.36
N ILE A 360 -29.71 18.44 14.03
CA ILE A 360 -30.33 19.43 13.13
C ILE A 360 -31.70 18.96 12.64
N SER A 361 -32.47 19.85 12.00
CA SER A 361 -33.71 19.44 11.33
C SER A 361 -33.44 18.77 9.99
N GLU A 362 -34.39 17.95 9.52
CA GLU A 362 -34.33 17.33 8.19
C GLU A 362 -34.22 18.39 7.07
N SER A 363 -34.94 19.51 7.20
CA SER A 363 -34.85 20.64 6.27
C SER A 363 -33.44 21.24 6.22
N LYS A 364 -32.76 21.38 7.38
CA LYS A 364 -31.36 21.84 7.42
C LYS A 364 -30.43 20.83 6.75
N ALA A 365 -30.63 19.52 6.95
CA ALA A 365 -29.84 18.48 6.27
C ALA A 365 -30.01 18.52 4.74
N LYS A 366 -31.25 18.65 4.24
CA LYS A 366 -31.54 18.83 2.80
C LYS A 366 -30.87 20.10 2.23
N ASN A 367 -30.89 21.19 2.99
CA ASN A 367 -30.22 22.42 2.60
C ASN A 367 -28.70 22.28 2.55
N LEU A 368 -28.08 21.56 3.49
CA LEU A 368 -26.65 21.26 3.47
C LEU A 368 -26.27 20.45 2.22
N LEU A 369 -27.05 19.43 1.86
CA LEU A 369 -26.85 18.67 0.63
C LEU A 369 -26.93 19.56 -0.62
N LYS A 370 -27.96 20.42 -0.70
CA LYS A 370 -28.11 21.37 -1.82
C LYS A 370 -26.89 22.28 -1.94
N LYS A 371 -26.38 22.81 -0.82
CA LYS A 371 -25.17 23.64 -0.79
C LYS A 371 -23.93 22.85 -1.20
N ALA A 372 -23.78 21.63 -0.69
CA ALA A 372 -22.67 20.74 -1.04
C ALA A 372 -22.63 20.45 -2.54
N LYS A 373 -23.77 20.09 -3.15
CA LYS A 373 -23.90 19.85 -4.60
C LYS A 373 -23.55 21.08 -5.44
N ALA A 374 -23.76 22.29 -4.92
CA ALA A 374 -23.43 23.55 -5.59
C ALA A 374 -21.98 24.00 -5.40
N MET A 375 -21.16 23.28 -4.61
CA MET A 375 -19.74 23.62 -4.42
C MET A 375 -18.97 23.44 -5.73
N LYS A 376 -18.14 24.45 -6.06
CA LYS A 376 -17.24 24.45 -7.21
C LYS A 376 -15.90 23.82 -6.85
N ASN A 377 -15.15 23.39 -7.87
CA ASN A 377 -13.79 22.83 -7.74
C ASN A 377 -13.75 21.56 -6.87
N MET A 378 -14.76 20.71 -7.02
CA MET A 378 -14.94 19.49 -6.22
C MET A 378 -14.56 18.22 -7.01
N ALA A 379 -14.09 18.36 -8.25
CA ALA A 379 -13.77 17.24 -9.14
C ALA A 379 -14.92 16.20 -9.22
N TRP A 380 -16.18 16.63 -9.32
CA TRP A 380 -17.35 15.73 -9.30
C TRP A 380 -17.35 14.69 -10.42
N SER A 381 -16.74 14.99 -11.56
CA SER A 381 -16.55 14.03 -12.67
C SER A 381 -15.54 12.93 -12.36
N GLN A 382 -14.64 13.17 -11.39
CA GLN A 382 -13.57 12.26 -11.01
C GLN A 382 -14.02 11.37 -9.87
N THR A 383 -14.77 10.33 -10.23
CA THR A 383 -15.36 9.38 -9.29
C THR A 383 -14.33 8.46 -8.64
N GLN A 384 -13.16 8.25 -9.24
CA GLN A 384 -12.19 7.23 -8.81
C GLN A 384 -11.44 7.55 -7.51
N ASP A 385 -11.27 8.83 -7.20
CA ASP A 385 -10.47 9.29 -6.07
C ASP A 385 -11.02 10.62 -5.52
N GLY A 386 -10.41 11.14 -4.45
CA GLY A 386 -10.70 12.46 -3.87
C GLY A 386 -11.90 12.50 -2.92
N ALA A 387 -12.48 11.35 -2.58
CA ALA A 387 -13.64 11.30 -1.66
C ALA A 387 -13.33 11.97 -0.31
N PHE A 388 -12.15 11.71 0.26
CA PHE A 388 -11.69 12.33 1.49
C PHE A 388 -11.55 13.86 1.38
N ALA A 389 -11.05 14.35 0.25
CA ALA A 389 -10.89 15.78 0.00
C ALA A 389 -12.26 16.47 -0.16
N ARG A 390 -13.19 15.85 -0.88
CA ARG A 390 -14.58 16.32 -1.00
C ARG A 390 -15.25 16.35 0.38
N ALA A 391 -15.11 15.28 1.16
CA ALA A 391 -15.66 15.20 2.51
C ALA A 391 -15.09 16.30 3.43
N GLU A 392 -13.79 16.58 3.39
CA GLU A 392 -13.17 17.66 4.16
C GLU A 392 -13.79 19.02 3.81
N LEU A 393 -13.89 19.36 2.52
CA LEU A 393 -14.45 20.65 2.10
C LEU A 393 -15.95 20.78 2.43
N MET A 394 -16.70 19.69 2.36
CA MET A 394 -18.10 19.67 2.78
C MET A 394 -18.24 19.88 4.29
N VAL A 395 -17.44 19.20 5.12
CA VAL A 395 -17.46 19.39 6.59
C VAL A 395 -17.05 20.82 6.97
N ASP A 396 -16.04 21.41 6.31
CA ASP A 396 -15.69 22.82 6.51
C ASP A 396 -16.84 23.78 6.13
N MET A 397 -17.55 23.48 5.04
CA MET A 397 -18.74 24.26 4.66
C MET A 397 -19.88 24.11 5.69
N PHE A 398 -20.10 22.91 6.23
CA PHE A 398 -21.14 22.68 7.24
C PHE A 398 -20.82 23.41 8.55
N GLU A 399 -19.55 23.48 8.93
CA GLU A 399 -19.12 24.21 10.11
C GLU A 399 -19.39 25.72 9.97
N LYS A 400 -19.13 26.30 8.79
CA LYS A 400 -19.48 27.70 8.47
C LYS A 400 -20.98 27.95 8.54
N GLU A 401 -21.79 26.91 8.43
CA GLU A 401 -23.24 26.92 8.60
C GLU A 401 -23.69 26.68 10.05
N GLY A 402 -22.74 26.64 10.99
CA GLY A 402 -22.94 26.38 12.42
C GLY A 402 -23.17 24.90 12.75
N ILE A 403 -22.84 23.98 11.85
CA ILE A 403 -23.08 22.55 11.99
C ILE A 403 -21.75 21.79 12.04
N ILE A 404 -21.46 21.16 13.18
CA ILE A 404 -20.35 20.21 13.27
C ILE A 404 -20.82 18.90 12.63
N ALA A 405 -20.01 18.34 11.75
CA ALA A 405 -20.28 17.06 11.12
C ALA A 405 -19.09 16.12 11.33
N ASP A 406 -19.43 14.85 11.51
CA ASP A 406 -18.47 13.75 11.57
C ASP A 406 -18.23 13.21 10.14
N LYS A 407 -17.39 12.19 10.01
CA LYS A 407 -17.14 11.49 8.74
C LYS A 407 -17.48 10.01 8.89
N ALA A 408 -18.19 9.49 7.91
CA ALA A 408 -18.47 8.07 7.78
C ALA A 408 -17.56 7.46 6.73
N TRP A 409 -16.86 6.40 7.11
CA TRP A 409 -15.90 5.67 6.28
C TRP A 409 -16.46 4.29 5.98
N ALA A 410 -16.42 3.88 4.73
CA ALA A 410 -16.65 2.52 4.30
C ALA A 410 -15.40 1.99 3.59
N SER A 411 -15.04 0.73 3.80
CA SER A 411 -13.95 0.06 3.10
C SER A 411 -14.37 -1.34 2.69
N GLY A 412 -13.87 -1.84 1.55
CA GLY A 412 -14.28 -3.11 0.97
C GLY A 412 -14.38 -3.06 -0.55
N TYR A 413 -15.07 -4.02 -1.16
CA TYR A 413 -15.43 -3.94 -2.59
C TYR A 413 -16.68 -3.07 -2.74
N LEU A 414 -16.49 -1.77 -2.96
CA LEU A 414 -17.58 -0.79 -3.03
C LEU A 414 -17.83 -0.41 -4.49
N LYS A 415 -19.05 -0.63 -5.01
CA LYS A 415 -19.39 -0.33 -6.41
C LYS A 415 -20.72 0.42 -6.50
N SER A 416 -20.64 1.70 -6.85
CA SER A 416 -21.83 2.51 -7.12
C SER A 416 -22.33 2.30 -8.55
N LYS A 417 -23.63 2.51 -8.79
CA LYS A 417 -24.18 2.53 -10.17
C LYS A 417 -23.55 3.62 -11.05
N ILE A 418 -23.05 4.70 -10.45
CA ILE A 418 -22.48 5.85 -11.15
C ILE A 418 -20.99 5.62 -11.47
N ASN A 419 -20.30 4.78 -10.69
CA ASN A 419 -18.90 4.44 -10.93
C ASN A 419 -18.76 2.97 -11.36
N LYS A 420 -18.32 2.76 -12.60
CA LYS A 420 -18.06 1.40 -13.12
C LYS A 420 -16.91 0.69 -12.39
N ASN A 421 -15.95 1.46 -11.88
CA ASN A 421 -14.79 0.95 -11.19
C ASN A 421 -15.07 0.88 -9.68
N PRO A 422 -14.73 -0.23 -9.02
CA PRO A 422 -14.91 -0.37 -7.59
C PRO A 422 -13.93 0.51 -6.81
N TRP A 423 -14.37 1.06 -5.69
CA TRP A 423 -13.51 1.70 -4.69
C TRP A 423 -13.04 0.68 -3.66
N SER A 424 -11.81 0.86 -3.17
CA SER A 424 -11.35 0.17 -1.95
C SER A 424 -11.91 0.81 -0.69
N TYR A 425 -12.21 2.11 -0.72
CA TYR A 425 -12.87 2.83 0.37
C TYR A 425 -13.64 4.04 -0.16
N HIS A 426 -14.62 4.50 0.60
CA HIS A 426 -15.34 5.74 0.35
C HIS A 426 -15.61 6.47 1.66
N VAL A 427 -15.76 7.79 1.60
CA VAL A 427 -16.02 8.62 2.78
C VAL A 427 -16.94 9.77 2.45
N ALA A 428 -17.85 10.06 3.37
CA ALA A 428 -18.78 11.18 3.28
C ALA A 428 -19.04 11.81 4.66
N PRO A 429 -19.41 13.10 4.70
CA PRO A 429 -19.91 13.73 5.92
C PRO A 429 -21.14 13.01 6.47
N ILE A 430 -21.23 12.92 7.79
CA ILE A 430 -22.41 12.43 8.51
C ILE A 430 -22.90 13.49 9.49
N VAL A 431 -24.21 13.75 9.47
CA VAL A 431 -24.90 14.69 10.35
C VAL A 431 -25.96 13.96 11.17
N TYR A 432 -26.33 14.57 12.30
CA TYR A 432 -27.30 14.03 13.23
C TYR A 432 -28.60 14.79 13.06
N VAL A 433 -29.70 14.11 12.72
CA VAL A 433 -30.97 14.72 12.33
C VAL A 433 -32.04 14.33 13.34
N LYS A 434 -32.79 15.32 13.84
CA LYS A 434 -33.96 15.07 14.70
C LYS A 434 -35.08 14.47 13.86
N GLY A 435 -35.40 13.21 14.11
CA GLY A 435 -36.54 12.52 13.54
C GLY A 435 -37.87 13.01 14.12
N SER A 436 -38.97 12.63 13.47
CA SER A 436 -40.34 13.06 13.82
C SER A 436 -40.81 12.64 15.23
N ARG A 437 -40.16 11.63 15.83
CA ARG A 437 -40.47 11.12 17.17
C ARG A 437 -39.45 11.54 18.24
N GLY A 438 -38.62 12.54 17.96
CA GLY A 438 -37.57 13.00 18.88
C GLY A 438 -36.29 12.15 18.89
N ASN A 439 -36.26 11.02 18.16
CA ASN A 439 -35.05 10.23 17.94
C ASN A 439 -34.04 11.04 17.11
N VAL A 440 -32.75 10.74 17.28
CA VAL A 440 -31.68 11.35 16.48
C VAL A 440 -31.14 10.32 15.50
N ASP A 441 -31.38 10.55 14.21
CA ASP A 441 -30.94 9.69 13.13
C ASP A 441 -29.61 10.17 12.56
N LYS A 442 -28.72 9.23 12.21
CA LYS A 442 -27.46 9.54 11.52
C LYS A 442 -27.69 9.53 10.02
N MET A 443 -27.48 10.67 9.37
CA MET A 443 -27.72 10.87 7.94
C MET A 443 -26.43 11.25 7.22
N ILE A 444 -26.10 10.52 6.17
CA ILE A 444 -24.99 10.78 5.27
C ILE A 444 -25.38 11.87 4.27
N ILE A 445 -24.49 12.82 4.05
CA ILE A 445 -24.62 13.83 2.99
C ILE A 445 -23.56 13.58 1.93
N ASP A 446 -23.96 12.93 0.83
CA ASP A 446 -23.05 12.54 -0.24
C ASP A 446 -23.66 12.82 -1.64
N PRO A 447 -23.41 14.00 -2.23
CA PRO A 447 -23.93 14.36 -3.55
C PRO A 447 -23.49 13.43 -4.70
N MET A 448 -22.44 12.63 -4.50
CA MET A 448 -21.94 11.68 -5.52
C MET A 448 -22.76 10.40 -5.56
N ILE A 449 -23.42 10.05 -4.45
CA ILE A 449 -24.09 8.76 -4.27
C ILE A 449 -25.61 8.93 -4.18
N ALA A 450 -26.09 10.03 -3.59
CA ALA A 450 -27.51 10.27 -3.36
C ALA A 450 -27.93 11.73 -3.65
N ASP A 451 -29.19 11.92 -4.02
CA ASP A 451 -29.82 13.23 -4.29
C ASP A 451 -30.61 13.79 -3.08
N HIS A 452 -30.65 13.04 -1.97
CA HIS A 452 -31.20 13.43 -0.67
C HIS A 452 -30.29 12.90 0.46
N PRO A 453 -30.37 13.45 1.70
CA PRO A 453 -29.69 12.85 2.83
C PRO A 453 -30.20 11.43 3.06
N VAL A 454 -29.29 10.47 3.25
CA VAL A 454 -29.62 9.04 3.34
C VAL A 454 -29.10 8.45 4.65
N SER A 455 -29.76 7.40 5.14
CA SER A 455 -29.24 6.61 6.26
C SER A 455 -27.94 5.88 5.87
N ILE A 456 -27.19 5.40 6.87
CA ILE A 456 -25.97 4.60 6.66
C ILE A 456 -26.26 3.37 5.79
N ALA A 457 -27.34 2.63 6.09
CA ALA A 457 -27.71 1.44 5.33
C ALA A 457 -28.05 1.76 3.87
N GLN A 458 -28.78 2.85 3.61
CA GLN A 458 -29.06 3.30 2.24
C GLN A 458 -27.79 3.71 1.50
N TRP A 459 -26.87 4.44 2.16
CA TRP A 459 -25.60 4.84 1.55
C TRP A 459 -24.75 3.62 1.15
N LEU A 460 -24.61 2.62 2.05
CA LEU A 460 -23.91 1.37 1.76
C LEU A 460 -24.60 0.57 0.63
N SER A 461 -25.93 0.52 0.62
CA SER A 461 -26.71 -0.14 -0.44
C SER A 461 -26.50 0.50 -1.81
N LEU A 462 -26.42 1.84 -1.88
CA LEU A 462 -26.11 2.57 -3.11
C LEU A 462 -24.67 2.32 -3.61
N MET A 463 -23.79 1.80 -2.74
CA MET A 463 -22.44 1.31 -3.08
C MET A 463 -22.36 -0.20 -3.27
N GLY A 464 -23.50 -0.87 -3.47
CA GLY A 464 -23.55 -2.30 -3.82
C GLY A 464 -23.61 -3.26 -2.64
N ILE A 465 -23.70 -2.75 -1.40
CA ILE A 465 -23.78 -3.61 -0.20
C ILE A 465 -25.25 -3.90 0.11
N THR A 466 -25.72 -5.08 -0.32
CA THR A 466 -27.14 -5.46 -0.20
C THR A 466 -27.48 -6.14 1.12
N ASN A 467 -26.50 -6.72 1.81
CA ASN A 467 -26.69 -7.38 3.10
C ASN A 467 -26.03 -6.56 4.23
N PRO A 468 -26.80 -5.89 5.11
CA PRO A 468 -26.24 -5.16 6.25
C PRO A 468 -25.43 -6.02 7.22
N ASP A 469 -25.73 -7.32 7.32
CA ASP A 469 -25.06 -8.24 8.25
C ASP A 469 -23.61 -8.53 7.85
N THR A 470 -23.22 -8.22 6.60
CA THR A 470 -21.83 -8.33 6.14
C THR A 470 -20.99 -7.10 6.46
N VAL A 471 -21.57 -6.08 7.11
CA VAL A 471 -20.89 -4.82 7.43
C VAL A 471 -20.36 -4.86 8.85
N TYR A 472 -19.04 -4.82 8.99
CA TYR A 472 -18.34 -4.80 10.27
C TYR A 472 -18.14 -3.36 10.72
N SER A 473 -18.85 -2.95 11.77
CA SER A 473 -18.53 -1.68 12.45
C SER A 473 -17.20 -1.85 13.19
N VAL A 474 -16.19 -1.10 12.75
CA VAL A 474 -14.82 -1.14 13.25
C VAL A 474 -14.37 0.26 13.72
N GLY A 475 -13.27 0.31 14.46
CA GLY A 475 -12.53 1.55 14.73
C GLY A 475 -11.77 2.10 13.49
N PHE A 476 -11.31 3.35 13.58
CA PHE A 476 -10.53 4.02 12.54
C PHE A 476 -9.01 3.81 12.75
N PRO A 477 -8.17 3.80 11.68
CA PRO A 477 -8.57 3.80 10.27
C PRO A 477 -9.23 2.50 9.84
N VAL A 478 -10.19 2.60 8.94
CA VAL A 478 -10.72 1.41 8.24
C VAL A 478 -9.62 0.79 7.40
N SER A 479 -9.54 -0.54 7.36
CA SER A 479 -8.51 -1.19 6.57
C SER A 479 -8.82 -1.14 5.08
N LEU A 480 -7.85 -0.72 4.27
CA LEU A 480 -7.96 -0.71 2.81
C LEU A 480 -7.84 -2.09 2.17
N ASP A 481 -7.41 -3.09 2.92
CA ASP A 481 -7.33 -4.48 2.47
C ASP A 481 -8.62 -5.27 2.70
N ALA A 482 -9.66 -4.63 3.26
CA ALA A 482 -10.96 -5.25 3.48
C ALA A 482 -11.48 -5.94 2.21
N LYS A 483 -11.31 -5.29 1.04
CA LYS A 483 -11.71 -5.87 -0.26
C LYS A 483 -10.95 -7.17 -0.59
N ASP A 484 -9.68 -7.26 -0.20
CA ASP A 484 -8.79 -8.37 -0.56
C ASP A 484 -9.18 -9.64 0.21
N VAL A 485 -9.73 -9.47 1.42
CA VAL A 485 -10.24 -10.57 2.25
C VAL A 485 -11.76 -10.74 2.14
N GLY A 486 -12.45 -9.92 1.35
CA GLY A 486 -13.92 -9.98 1.17
C GLY A 486 -14.73 -9.44 2.34
N MET A 487 -14.14 -8.54 3.13
CA MET A 487 -14.77 -7.87 4.26
C MET A 487 -15.29 -6.49 3.85
N ILE A 488 -16.35 -6.03 4.52
CA ILE A 488 -16.85 -4.65 4.43
C ILE A 488 -16.72 -4.00 5.80
N SER A 489 -15.89 -2.98 5.91
CA SER A 489 -15.70 -2.21 7.15
C SER A 489 -16.48 -0.91 7.12
N PHE A 490 -17.00 -0.51 8.28
CA PHE A 490 -17.61 0.79 8.49
C PHE A 490 -17.08 1.44 9.77
N ALA A 491 -16.72 2.73 9.71
CA ALA A 491 -16.35 3.50 10.88
C ALA A 491 -16.94 4.92 10.80
N ILE A 492 -17.16 5.54 11.96
CA ILE A 492 -17.45 6.96 12.06
C ILE A 492 -16.31 7.59 12.85
N THR A 493 -15.82 8.72 12.38
CA THR A 493 -14.83 9.55 13.08
C THR A 493 -15.34 10.96 13.24
N ASN A 494 -14.72 11.73 14.11
CA ASN A 494 -14.83 13.17 14.02
C ASN A 494 -14.21 13.73 12.74
N ARG A 495 -14.32 15.04 12.59
CA ARG A 495 -13.81 15.79 11.44
C ARG A 495 -12.30 15.73 11.24
N ASP A 496 -11.52 15.47 12.29
CA ASP A 496 -10.06 15.60 12.24
C ASP A 496 -9.38 14.44 11.51
N ALA A 497 -10.08 13.32 11.33
CA ALA A 497 -9.63 12.23 10.46
C ALA A 497 -9.64 12.71 9.00
N PHE A 498 -8.45 12.86 8.39
CA PHE A 498 -8.34 13.34 7.02
C PHE A 498 -8.31 12.23 5.97
N HIS A 499 -7.50 11.18 6.19
CA HIS A 499 -7.28 10.10 5.22
C HIS A 499 -6.91 8.80 5.96
N PRO A 500 -7.37 7.60 5.53
CA PRO A 500 -7.12 6.34 6.24
C PRO A 500 -5.65 5.89 6.22
N ILE A 501 -4.88 6.29 5.20
CA ILE A 501 -3.42 6.01 5.10
C ILE A 501 -2.59 7.05 5.85
N VAL A 502 -3.01 8.31 5.87
CA VAL A 502 -2.23 9.42 6.43
C VAL A 502 -2.86 9.81 7.75
N VAL A 503 -2.63 8.97 8.77
CA VAL A 503 -3.13 9.21 10.12
C VAL A 503 -2.19 10.15 10.90
N LYS A 504 -1.85 11.28 10.28
CA LYS A 504 -1.08 12.35 10.88
C LYS A 504 -2.02 13.43 11.42
N SER A 505 -1.67 14.03 12.54
CA SER A 505 -2.34 15.25 13.00
C SER A 505 -2.07 16.37 11.99
N MET A 506 -3.13 16.93 11.41
CA MET A 506 -3.08 18.07 10.51
C MET A 506 -3.98 19.15 11.09
N SER A 507 -3.56 20.42 11.03
CA SER A 507 -4.45 21.53 11.33
C SER A 507 -5.61 21.59 10.35
N LYS A 508 -6.68 22.30 10.71
CA LYS A 508 -7.81 22.52 9.81
C LYS A 508 -7.37 23.16 8.50
N GLU A 509 -6.51 24.18 8.57
CA GLU A 509 -6.00 24.92 7.41
C GLU A 509 -5.17 24.02 6.49
N GLU A 510 -4.34 23.15 7.06
CA GLU A 510 -3.55 22.17 6.32
C GLU A 510 -4.44 21.18 5.57
N ARG A 511 -5.47 20.63 6.23
CA ARG A 511 -6.42 19.69 5.59
C ARG A 511 -7.19 20.34 4.46
N ILE A 512 -7.68 21.58 4.65
CA ILE A 512 -8.40 22.32 3.60
C ILE A 512 -7.48 22.63 2.42
N LYS A 513 -6.25 23.05 2.69
CA LYS A 513 -5.24 23.31 1.64
C LYS A 513 -4.95 22.04 0.85
N GLU A 514 -4.77 20.92 1.55
CA GLU A 514 -4.47 19.63 0.92
C GLU A 514 -5.66 19.09 0.11
N ALA A 515 -6.88 19.22 0.63
CA ALA A 515 -8.10 18.84 -0.08
C ALA A 515 -8.24 19.60 -1.39
N ARG A 516 -8.05 20.94 -1.38
CA ARG A 516 -8.10 21.77 -2.60
C ARG A 516 -7.00 21.39 -3.59
N ARG A 517 -5.78 21.16 -3.11
CA ARG A 517 -4.64 20.73 -3.94
C ARG A 517 -4.96 19.41 -4.66
N THR A 518 -5.48 18.44 -3.90
CA THR A 518 -5.86 17.11 -4.42
C THR A 518 -6.93 17.23 -5.51
N LEU A 519 -8.01 17.97 -5.24
CA LEU A 519 -9.12 18.10 -6.20
C LEU A 519 -8.71 18.88 -7.46
N ALA A 520 -7.89 19.92 -7.32
CA ALA A 520 -7.35 20.65 -8.46
C ALA A 520 -6.41 19.79 -9.35
N LYS A 521 -5.71 18.81 -8.77
CA LYS A 521 -4.90 17.84 -9.54
C LYS A 521 -5.81 16.89 -10.32
N LEU A 522 -6.89 16.41 -9.70
CA LEU A 522 -7.87 15.53 -10.35
C LEU A 522 -8.64 16.22 -11.48
N GLU A 523 -8.90 17.53 -11.39
CA GLU A 523 -9.57 18.27 -12.47
C GLU A 523 -8.71 18.49 -13.73
N LYS A 524 -7.38 18.32 -13.61
CA LYS A 524 -6.43 18.50 -14.72
C LYS A 524 -6.07 17.20 -15.44
N GLY A 525 -6.28 16.06 -14.79
CA GLY A 525 -6.02 14.72 -15.33
C GLY A 525 -7.28 14.14 -15.93
#